data_AF-A0A3B9BRA5-F1
#
_entry.id   AF-A0A3B9BRA5-F1
#
_cell.length_a   1.000
_cell.length_b   1.000
_cell.length_c   1.000
_cell.angle_alpha   90.00
_cell.angle_beta   90.00
_cell.angle_gamma   90.00
#
_symmetry.space_group_name_H-M   'P 1'
#
loop_
_entity.id
_entity.type
_entity.pdbx_description
1 polymer ?
#
loop_
_entity_poly.entity_id
_entity_poly.type
_entity_poly.pdbx_seq_one_letter_code
_entity_poly.pdbx_strand_id
1 'polypeptide(L)'
;GALAAAREAVAIRRELAAARPEVYRPNLATSLINLGSRLSENGDAAAALSAAQEAIKTLAPAFHALPRRHAALMRVMAEDYLAYCDEADIEPDAALLDPIIAKLKRLADEGDGEAG
;
A
#
# COMPACT_ATOMS: atom_id res chain seq x y z
N GLY A 1 -20.65 -7.06 -8.20
CA GLY A 1 -19.59 -6.72 -9.18
C GLY A 1 -18.24 -6.66 -8.51
N ALA A 2 -17.14 -6.55 -9.26
CA ALA A 2 -15.77 -6.60 -8.73
C ALA A 2 -15.53 -5.56 -7.61
N LEU A 3 -16.05 -4.33 -7.77
CA LEU A 3 -15.96 -3.28 -6.75
C LEU A 3 -16.65 -3.65 -5.43
N ALA A 4 -17.83 -4.29 -5.49
CA ALA A 4 -18.55 -4.72 -4.28
C ALA A 4 -17.78 -5.82 -3.54
N ALA A 5 -17.22 -6.80 -4.26
CA ALA A 5 -16.42 -7.85 -3.68
C ALA A 5 -15.13 -7.31 -3.04
N ALA A 6 -14.49 -6.31 -3.66
CA ALA A 6 -13.32 -5.65 -3.09
C ALA A 6 -13.65 -4.91 -1.77
N ARG A 7 -14.80 -4.22 -1.70
CA ARG A 7 -15.28 -3.55 -0.48
C ARG A 7 -15.55 -4.56 0.64
N GLU A 8 -16.18 -5.67 0.34
CA GLU A 8 -16.45 -6.74 1.31
C GLU A 8 -15.15 -7.37 1.84
N ALA A 9 -14.18 -7.63 0.95
CA ALA A 9 -12.87 -8.12 1.36
C ALA A 9 -12.15 -7.14 2.32
N VAL A 10 -12.21 -5.84 2.05
CA VAL A 10 -11.67 -4.81 2.95
C VAL A 10 -12.38 -4.83 4.30
N ALA A 11 -13.71 -4.93 4.33
CA ALA A 11 -14.47 -4.98 5.58
C ALA A 11 -14.05 -6.17 6.46
N ILE A 12 -14.02 -7.38 5.89
CA ILE A 12 -13.59 -8.60 6.61
C ILE A 12 -12.14 -8.46 7.10
N ARG A 13 -11.24 -7.95 6.25
CA ARG A 13 -9.83 -7.80 6.63
C ARG A 13 -9.61 -6.70 7.67
N ARG A 14 -10.45 -5.67 7.73
CA ARG A 14 -10.43 -4.67 8.80
C ARG A 14 -10.77 -5.28 10.15
N GLU A 15 -11.82 -6.09 10.23
CA GLU A 15 -12.19 -6.78 11.47
C GLU A 15 -11.07 -7.72 11.94
N LEU A 16 -10.50 -8.50 11.02
CA LEU A 16 -9.39 -9.40 11.34
C LEU A 16 -8.13 -8.64 11.77
N ALA A 17 -7.79 -7.53 11.11
CA ALA A 17 -6.64 -6.70 11.47
C ALA A 17 -6.85 -5.95 12.80
N ALA A 18 -8.09 -5.63 13.18
CA ALA A 18 -8.40 -5.10 14.50
C ALA A 18 -8.16 -6.15 15.60
N ALA A 19 -8.50 -7.41 15.32
CA ALA A 19 -8.33 -8.51 16.28
C ALA A 19 -6.88 -9.02 16.38
N ARG A 20 -6.16 -9.12 15.25
CA ARG A 20 -4.79 -9.65 15.16
C ARG A 20 -3.97 -8.85 14.13
N PRO A 21 -3.55 -7.63 14.47
CA PRO A 21 -2.91 -6.70 13.53
C PRO A 21 -1.62 -7.23 12.94
N GLU A 22 -0.79 -7.93 13.73
CA GLU A 22 0.48 -8.51 13.30
C GLU A 22 0.32 -9.57 12.19
N VAL A 23 -0.82 -10.26 12.15
CA VAL A 23 -1.11 -11.28 11.14
C VAL A 23 -1.79 -10.67 9.91
N TYR A 24 -2.78 -9.80 10.11
CA TYR A 24 -3.72 -9.44 9.05
C TYR A 24 -3.51 -8.06 8.43
N ARG A 25 -2.65 -7.18 8.99
CA ARG A 25 -2.32 -5.89 8.35
C ARG A 25 -1.83 -6.04 6.90
N PRO A 26 -0.91 -6.97 6.56
CA PRO A 26 -0.49 -7.14 5.17
C PRO A 26 -1.66 -7.51 4.25
N ASN A 27 -2.57 -8.37 4.72
CA ASN A 27 -3.73 -8.76 3.92
C ASN A 27 -4.73 -7.63 3.74
N LEU A 28 -4.97 -6.83 4.78
CA LEU A 28 -5.82 -5.64 4.69
C LEU A 28 -5.24 -4.66 3.68
N ALA A 29 -3.93 -4.40 3.74
CA ALA A 29 -3.26 -3.51 2.81
C ALA A 29 -3.37 -4.00 1.35
N THR A 30 -3.22 -5.30 1.08
CA THR A 30 -3.48 -5.87 -0.26
C THR A 30 -4.94 -5.70 -0.71
N SER A 31 -5.91 -5.94 0.18
CA SER A 31 -7.33 -5.73 -0.16
C SER A 31 -7.64 -4.26 -0.47
N LEU A 32 -7.00 -3.32 0.22
CA LEU A 32 -7.14 -1.88 -0.03
C LEU A 32 -6.57 -1.47 -1.40
N ILE A 33 -5.42 -2.00 -1.81
CA ILE A 33 -4.88 -1.76 -3.16
C ILE A 33 -5.78 -2.33 -4.25
N ASN A 34 -6.30 -3.55 -4.06
CA ASN A 34 -7.25 -4.12 -5.01
C ASN A 34 -8.53 -3.28 -5.11
N LEU A 35 -9.01 -2.74 -3.98
CA LEU A 35 -10.12 -1.80 -3.97
C LEU A 35 -9.76 -0.51 -4.71
N GLY A 36 -8.57 0.05 -4.49
CA GLY A 36 -8.07 1.23 -5.20
C GLY A 36 -8.07 1.05 -6.72
N SER A 37 -7.54 -0.07 -7.20
CA SER A 37 -7.55 -0.42 -8.63
C SER A 37 -8.97 -0.47 -9.19
N ARG A 38 -9.93 -1.09 -8.47
CA ARG A 38 -11.33 -1.13 -8.91
C ARG A 38 -11.99 0.26 -8.88
N LEU A 39 -11.60 1.14 -7.96
CA LEU A 39 -12.14 2.50 -7.88
C LEU A 39 -11.63 3.37 -9.04
N SER A 40 -10.33 3.32 -9.34
CA SER A 40 -9.72 4.01 -10.49
C SER A 40 -10.32 3.54 -11.82
N GLU A 41 -10.47 2.22 -12.03
CA GLU A 41 -11.15 1.67 -13.21
C GLU A 41 -12.61 2.15 -13.36
N ASN A 42 -13.26 2.46 -12.24
CA ASN A 42 -14.60 3.01 -12.18
C ASN A 42 -14.64 4.54 -12.28
N GLY A 43 -13.49 5.20 -12.50
CA GLY A 43 -13.35 6.65 -12.67
C GLY A 43 -13.25 7.44 -11.36
N ASP A 44 -13.08 6.79 -10.21
CA ASP A 44 -13.00 7.42 -8.89
C ASP A 44 -11.55 7.41 -8.36
N ALA A 45 -10.69 8.19 -9.03
CA ALA A 45 -9.27 8.31 -8.70
C ALA A 45 -9.04 8.86 -7.27
N ALA A 46 -9.91 9.76 -6.80
CA ALA A 46 -9.81 10.30 -5.44
C ALA A 46 -10.07 9.23 -4.36
N ALA A 47 -11.06 8.36 -4.56
CA ALA A 47 -11.26 7.23 -3.66
C ALA A 47 -10.16 6.16 -3.81
N ALA A 48 -9.62 5.97 -5.01
CA ALA A 48 -8.48 5.07 -5.23
C ALA A 48 -7.23 5.55 -4.47
N LEU A 49 -6.91 6.84 -4.57
CA LEU A 49 -5.83 7.49 -3.84
C LEU A 49 -6.00 7.31 -2.33
N SER A 50 -7.22 7.53 -1.81
CA SER A 50 -7.54 7.34 -0.39
C SER A 50 -7.30 5.88 0.06
N ALA A 51 -7.67 4.91 -0.77
CA ALA A 51 -7.44 3.49 -0.49
C ALA A 51 -5.94 3.14 -0.48
N ALA A 52 -5.17 3.65 -1.43
CA ALA A 52 -3.72 3.45 -1.47
C ALA A 52 -3.01 4.11 -0.26
N GLN A 53 -3.44 5.31 0.14
CA GLN A 53 -2.94 5.98 1.34
C GLN A 53 -3.18 5.12 2.60
N GLU A 54 -4.37 4.55 2.74
CA GLU A 54 -4.70 3.64 3.84
C GLU A 54 -3.88 2.35 3.77
N ALA A 55 -3.66 1.79 2.58
CA ALA A 55 -2.85 0.58 2.39
C ALA A 55 -1.41 0.79 2.88
N ILE A 56 -0.79 1.90 2.48
CA ILE A 56 0.55 2.29 2.93
C ILE A 56 0.61 2.38 4.45
N LYS A 57 -0.32 3.15 5.06
CA LYS A 57 -0.39 3.32 6.52
C LYS A 57 -0.62 2.00 7.26
N THR A 58 -1.42 1.12 6.67
CA THR A 58 -1.73 -0.21 7.23
C THR A 58 -0.50 -1.13 7.21
N LEU A 59 0.26 -1.13 6.12
CA LEU A 59 1.43 -2.00 5.96
C LEU A 59 2.68 -1.44 6.67
N ALA A 60 2.78 -0.12 6.86
CA ALA A 60 3.99 0.54 7.37
C ALA A 60 4.56 -0.13 8.63
N PRO A 61 3.80 -0.47 9.69
CA PRO A 61 4.37 -1.16 10.86
C PRO A 61 5.03 -2.50 10.53
N ALA A 62 4.42 -3.32 9.66
CA ALA A 62 4.96 -4.61 9.24
C ALA A 62 6.21 -4.45 8.36
N PHE A 63 6.21 -3.44 7.47
CA PHE A 63 7.39 -3.06 6.70
C PHE A 63 8.51 -2.51 7.57
N HIS A 64 8.21 -1.80 8.65
CA HIS A 64 9.22 -1.36 9.60
C HIS A 64 9.88 -2.53 10.32
N ALA A 65 9.09 -3.50 10.77
CA ALA A 65 9.56 -4.69 11.49
C ALA A 65 10.33 -5.68 10.61
N LEU A 66 9.84 -5.94 9.39
CA LEU A 66 10.43 -6.90 8.46
C LEU A 66 10.54 -6.29 7.06
N PRO A 67 11.56 -5.43 6.82
CA PRO A 67 11.58 -4.58 5.63
C PRO A 67 11.75 -5.37 4.33
N ARG A 68 12.71 -6.30 4.28
CA ARG A 68 12.93 -7.15 3.09
C ARG A 68 11.70 -7.98 2.74
N ARG A 69 11.01 -8.53 3.75
CA ARG A 69 9.77 -9.33 3.55
C ARG A 69 8.65 -8.54 2.89
N HIS A 70 8.52 -7.25 3.21
CA HIS A 70 7.41 -6.42 2.75
C HIS A 70 7.81 -5.38 1.68
N ALA A 71 9.08 -5.34 1.26
CA ALA A 71 9.58 -4.34 0.32
C ALA A 71 8.84 -4.37 -1.02
N ALA A 72 8.61 -5.55 -1.59
CA ALA A 72 7.89 -5.69 -2.85
C ALA A 72 6.46 -5.15 -2.76
N LEU A 73 5.73 -5.52 -1.69
CA LEU A 73 4.36 -5.06 -1.48
C LEU A 73 4.29 -3.55 -1.22
N MET A 74 5.21 -3.01 -0.43
CA MET A 74 5.28 -1.57 -0.15
C MET A 74 5.62 -0.76 -1.41
N ARG A 75 6.46 -1.29 -2.31
CA ARG A 75 6.77 -0.64 -3.59
C ARG A 75 5.54 -0.54 -4.49
N VAL A 76 4.80 -1.64 -4.67
CA VAL A 76 3.53 -1.66 -5.41
C VAL A 76 2.57 -0.60 -4.86
N MET A 77 2.42 -0.52 -3.53
CA MET A 77 1.55 0.47 -2.90
C MET A 77 1.98 1.91 -3.16
N ALA A 78 3.29 2.19 -3.17
CA ALA A 78 3.81 3.52 -3.47
C ALA A 78 3.62 3.88 -4.96
N GLU A 79 3.79 2.92 -5.87
CA GLU A 79 3.56 3.07 -7.30
C GLU A 79 2.08 3.36 -7.58
N ASP A 80 1.16 2.56 -7.02
CA ASP A 80 -0.29 2.78 -7.16
C ASP A 80 -0.72 4.13 -6.56
N TYR A 81 -0.18 4.51 -5.39
CA TYR A 81 -0.46 5.80 -4.79
C TYR A 81 -0.06 6.97 -5.69
N LEU A 82 1.13 6.92 -6.30
CA LEU A 82 1.60 7.95 -7.23
C LEU A 82 0.74 7.99 -8.51
N ALA A 83 0.40 6.82 -9.07
CA ALA A 83 -0.49 6.75 -10.23
C ALA A 83 -1.86 7.38 -9.93
N TYR A 84 -2.44 7.13 -8.75
CA TYR A 84 -3.71 7.75 -8.37
C TYR A 84 -3.58 9.25 -8.03
N CYS A 85 -2.43 9.71 -7.57
CA CYS A 85 -2.15 11.16 -7.45
C CYS A 85 -2.21 11.83 -8.83
N ASP A 86 -1.52 11.26 -9.81
CA ASP A 86 -1.48 11.76 -11.18
C ASP A 86 -2.89 11.74 -11.82
N GLU A 87 -3.63 10.63 -11.69
CA GLU A 87 -5.00 10.50 -12.20
C GLU A 87 -5.98 11.50 -11.55
N ALA A 88 -5.77 11.83 -10.28
CA ALA A 88 -6.63 12.74 -9.53
C ALA A 88 -6.21 14.21 -9.64
N ASP A 89 -5.07 14.52 -10.29
CA ASP A 89 -4.44 15.85 -10.30
C ASP A 89 -4.20 16.38 -8.86
N ILE A 90 -3.70 15.51 -7.98
CA ILE A 90 -3.41 15.80 -6.57
C ILE A 90 -1.91 15.62 -6.33
N GLU A 91 -1.27 16.63 -5.72
CA GLU A 91 0.12 16.53 -5.31
C GLU A 91 0.33 15.40 -4.27
N PRO A 92 1.32 14.51 -4.45
CA PRO A 92 1.64 13.45 -3.49
C PRO A 92 2.00 13.98 -2.10
N ASP A 93 1.55 13.27 -1.06
CA ASP A 93 1.96 13.53 0.32
C ASP A 93 3.40 13.05 0.55
N ALA A 94 4.36 13.97 0.40
CA ALA A 94 5.77 13.69 0.64
C ALA A 94 6.03 13.16 2.07
N ALA A 95 5.28 13.62 3.07
CA ALA A 95 5.44 13.14 4.45
C ALA A 95 5.04 11.67 4.62
N LEU A 96 4.15 11.16 3.76
CA LEU A 96 3.83 9.75 3.67
C LEU A 96 4.92 8.96 2.93
N LEU A 97 5.35 9.44 1.76
CA LEU A 97 6.17 8.65 0.83
C LEU A 97 7.68 8.70 1.12
N ASP A 98 8.22 9.86 1.50
CA ASP A 98 9.66 10.04 1.71
C ASP A 98 10.31 9.00 2.64
N PRO A 99 9.76 8.71 3.84
CA PRO A 99 10.37 7.71 4.73
C PRO A 99 10.32 6.30 4.13
N ILE A 100 9.32 5.99 3.32
CA ILE A 100 9.16 4.70 2.67
C ILE A 100 10.18 4.55 1.54
N ILE A 101 10.24 5.55 0.65
CA ILE A 101 11.16 5.58 -0.49
C ILE A 101 12.61 5.52 0.01
N ALA A 102 12.97 6.31 1.03
CA ALA A 102 14.30 6.30 1.62
C ALA A 102 14.67 4.91 2.19
N LYS A 103 13.71 4.18 2.76
CA LYS A 103 13.96 2.83 3.26
C LYS A 103 14.06 1.80 2.14
N LEU A 104 13.21 1.89 1.12
CA LEU A 104 13.27 1.00 -0.05
C LEU A 104 14.59 1.17 -0.82
N LYS A 105 15.09 2.40 -0.97
CA LYS A 105 16.41 2.69 -1.57
C LYS A 105 17.54 2.02 -0.81
N ARG A 106 17.61 2.22 0.51
CA ARG A 106 18.62 1.56 1.36
C ARG A 106 18.62 0.04 1.22
N LEU A 107 17.44 -0.58 1.15
CA LEU A 107 17.33 -2.03 0.96
C LEU A 107 17.84 -2.51 -0.40
N ALA A 108 17.74 -1.68 -1.45
CA ALA A 108 18.28 -1.99 -2.76
C ALA A 108 19.82 -1.92 -2.73
N ASP A 109 20.36 -0.84 -2.17
CA ASP A 109 21.81 -0.62 -2.05
C ASP A 109 22.50 -1.72 -1.22
N GLU A 110 21.84 -2.23 -0.17
CA GLU A 110 22.34 -3.35 0.65
C GLU A 110 22.37 -4.69 -0.11
N GLY A 111 21.45 -4.92 -1.05
CA GLY A 111 21.37 -6.18 -1.81
C GLY A 111 22.43 -6.28 -2.90
N ASP A 112 22.87 -5.15 -3.44
CA ASP A 112 23.90 -5.08 -4.48
C ASP A 112 25.34 -5.20 -3.91
N GLY A 113 25.50 -5.04 -2.60
CA GLY A 113 26.80 -5.07 -1.90
C GLY A 113 27.28 -6.46 -1.43
N GLU A 114 26.45 -7.50 -1.49
CA GLU A 114 26.83 -8.87 -1.06
C GLU A 114 27.38 -9.75 -2.20
N ALA A 115 27.55 -9.21 -3.41
CA ALA A 115 28.09 -9.93 -4.58
C ALA A 115 29.61 -9.72 -4.81
N GLY A 116 30.38 -9.44 -3.75
CA GLY A 116 31.83 -9.18 -3.80
C GLY A 116 32.67 -10.24 -3.11
#